data_AF-A0A9F2RDY5-F1
#
_entry.id   AF-A0A9F2RDY5-F1
#
_cell.length_a   1.000
_cell.length_b   1.000
_cell.length_c   1.000
_cell.angle_alpha   90.00
_cell.angle_beta   90.00
_cell.angle_gamma   90.00
#
_symmetry.space_group_name_H-M   'P 1'
#
loop_
_entity.id
_entity.type
_entity.pdbx_description
1 polymer ?
#
loop_
_entity_poly.entity_id
_entity_poly.type
_entity_poly.pdbx_seq_one_letter_code
_entity_poly.pdbx_strand_id
1 'polypeptide(L)'
;MLHRKTYHVQELQKEIETHTDIFHSLDENGQKILRSLEGSDDAALLQRRLDNMNFRWSELRKKSLNIRSHLEASSDQWRRLHLSLQELLAWLQLKEDELKRQAPIGGDLPTVQKQNDTHRV
;
A
#
# COMPACT_ATOMS: atom_id res chain seq x y z
N MET A 1 6.12 11.53 -4.74
CA MET A 1 6.13 10.42 -5.75
C MET A 1 5.11 9.32 -5.42
N LEU A 2 5.07 8.80 -4.18
CA LEU A 2 4.14 7.73 -3.76
C LEU A 2 2.66 8.10 -3.93
N HIS A 3 2.25 9.28 -3.45
CA HIS A 3 0.87 9.76 -3.55
C HIS A 3 0.33 9.78 -5.00
N ARG A 4 1.15 10.25 -5.96
CA ARG A 4 0.81 10.22 -7.39
C ARG A 4 0.60 8.79 -7.90
N LYS A 5 1.43 7.84 -7.48
CA LYS A 5 1.29 6.42 -7.87
C LYS A 5 0.02 5.81 -7.28
N THR A 6 -0.29 6.10 -6.01
CA THR A 6 -1.53 5.64 -5.35
C THR A 6 -2.76 6.16 -6.08
N TYR A 7 -2.78 7.45 -6.44
CA TYR A 7 -3.88 8.05 -7.19
C TYR A 7 -4.12 7.35 -8.54
N HIS A 8 -3.07 7.14 -9.33
CA HIS A 8 -3.19 6.46 -10.63
C HIS A 8 -3.72 5.03 -10.52
N VAL A 9 -3.34 4.30 -9.46
CA VAL A 9 -3.81 2.93 -9.25
C VAL A 9 -5.28 2.91 -8.82
N GLN A 10 -5.73 3.89 -8.05
CA GLN A 10 -7.14 4.05 -7.71
C GLN A 10 -7.98 4.34 -8.97
N GLU A 11 -7.52 5.24 -9.84
CA GLU A 11 -8.22 5.57 -11.07
C GLU A 11 -8.29 4.35 -12.02
N LEU A 12 -7.19 3.61 -12.15
CA LEU A 12 -7.16 2.37 -12.92
C LEU A 12 -8.14 1.31 -12.36
N GLN A 13 -8.25 1.19 -11.04
CA GLN A 13 -9.19 0.24 -10.43
C GLN A 13 -10.63 0.63 -10.70
N LYS A 14 -10.94 1.92 -10.58
CA LYS A 14 -12.25 2.46 -10.91
C LYS A 14 -12.59 2.22 -12.38
N GLU A 15 -11.64 2.43 -13.29
CA GLU A 15 -11.82 2.16 -14.71
C GLU A 15 -12.04 0.66 -14.99
N ILE A 16 -11.33 -0.23 -14.30
CA ILE A 16 -11.56 -1.67 -14.39
C ILE A 16 -12.97 -2.03 -13.89
N GLU A 17 -13.41 -1.44 -12.79
CA GLU A 17 -14.76 -1.64 -12.24
C GLU A 17 -15.84 -1.18 -13.22
N THR A 18 -15.71 0.01 -13.82
CA THR A 18 -16.69 0.52 -14.79
C THR A 18 -16.79 -0.35 -16.05
N HIS A 19 -15.70 -1.00 -16.46
CA HIS A 19 -15.69 -1.89 -17.63
C HIS A 19 -16.04 -3.35 -17.31
N THR A 20 -16.20 -3.71 -16.03
CA THR A 20 -16.45 -5.10 -15.63
C THR A 20 -17.77 -5.63 -16.17
N ASP A 21 -18.84 -4.84 -16.13
CA ASP A 21 -20.16 -5.26 -16.62
C ASP A 21 -20.16 -5.39 -18.16
N ILE A 22 -19.46 -4.48 -18.85
CA ILE A 22 -19.30 -4.55 -20.31
C ILE A 22 -18.55 -5.83 -20.69
N PHE A 23 -17.48 -6.16 -19.97
CA PHE A 23 -16.74 -7.40 -20.18
C PHE A 23 -17.61 -8.64 -19.97
N HIS A 24 -18.37 -8.71 -18.87
CA HIS A 24 -19.26 -9.84 -18.59
C HIS A 24 -20.33 -10.01 -19.68
N SER A 25 -20.97 -8.91 -20.10
CA SER A 25 -21.94 -8.94 -21.19
C SER A 25 -21.33 -9.42 -22.50
N LEU A 26 -20.12 -8.98 -22.82
CA LEU A 26 -19.39 -9.41 -24.02
C LEU A 26 -19.06 -10.90 -23.95
N ASP A 27 -18.50 -11.39 -22.84
CA ASP A 27 -18.18 -12.81 -22.67
C ASP A 27 -19.45 -13.67 -22.76
N GLU A 28 -20.53 -13.32 -22.06
CA GLU A 28 -21.81 -14.03 -22.13
C GLU A 28 -22.37 -14.10 -23.56
N ASN A 29 -22.38 -12.97 -24.29
CA ASN A 29 -22.86 -12.93 -25.66
C ASN A 29 -21.94 -13.71 -26.61
N GLY A 30 -20.63 -13.64 -26.40
CA GLY A 30 -19.64 -14.45 -27.10
C GLY A 30 -19.88 -15.94 -26.93
N GLN A 31 -20.12 -16.38 -25.69
CA GLN A 31 -20.45 -17.78 -25.37
C GLN A 31 -21.76 -18.22 -26.02
N LYS A 32 -22.79 -17.34 -26.09
CA LYS A 32 -24.04 -17.65 -26.79
C LYS A 32 -23.83 -17.85 -28.29
N ILE A 33 -23.07 -16.95 -28.93
CA ILE A 33 -22.75 -17.05 -30.36
C ILE A 33 -21.93 -18.31 -30.63
N LEU A 34 -20.94 -18.60 -29.78
CA LEU A 34 -20.11 -19.80 -29.90
C LEU A 34 -20.97 -21.07 -29.92
N ARG A 35 -21.95 -21.18 -29.01
CA ARG A 35 -22.89 -22.31 -28.99
C ARG A 35 -23.73 -22.40 -30.27
N SER A 36 -24.07 -21.27 -30.88
CA SER A 36 -24.83 -21.26 -32.15
C SER A 36 -24.01 -21.68 -33.38
N LEU A 37 -22.68 -21.61 -33.28
CA LEU A 37 -21.74 -21.94 -34.36
C LEU A 37 -21.21 -23.39 -34.26
N GLU A 38 -21.76 -24.20 -33.36
CA GLU A 38 -21.26 -25.55 -33.06
C GLU A 38 -21.14 -26.40 -34.33
N GLY A 39 -19.94 -26.99 -34.53
CA GLY A 39 -19.62 -27.78 -35.73
C GLY A 39 -19.10 -27.00 -36.94
N SER A 40 -18.98 -25.67 -36.85
CA SER A 40 -18.36 -24.83 -37.89
C SER A 40 -16.88 -24.53 -37.60
N ASP A 41 -16.11 -24.27 -38.65
CA ASP A 41 -14.70 -23.84 -38.52
C ASP A 41 -14.55 -22.49 -37.78
N ASP A 42 -15.59 -21.65 -37.83
CA ASP A 42 -15.63 -20.34 -37.16
C ASP A 42 -15.74 -20.45 -35.64
N ALA A 43 -16.33 -21.53 -35.11
CA ALA A 43 -16.46 -21.76 -33.66
C ALA A 43 -15.08 -21.86 -32.99
N ALA A 44 -14.14 -22.58 -33.60
CA ALA A 44 -12.79 -22.74 -33.06
C ALA A 44 -12.03 -21.40 -33.01
N LEU A 45 -12.21 -20.55 -34.04
CA LEU A 45 -11.61 -19.22 -34.07
C LEU A 45 -12.21 -18.30 -33.00
N LEU A 46 -13.54 -18.31 -32.84
CA LEU A 46 -14.23 -17.51 -31.83
C LEU A 46 -13.85 -17.93 -30.41
N GLN A 47 -13.82 -19.24 -30.13
CA GLN A 47 -13.37 -19.77 -28.83
C GLN A 47 -11.98 -19.25 -28.46
N ARG A 48 -11.00 -19.35 -29.38
CA ARG A 48 -9.63 -18.86 -29.14
C ARG A 48 -9.60 -17.36 -28.84
N ARG A 49 -10.45 -16.56 -29.48
CA ARG A 49 -10.53 -15.11 -29.23
C ARG A 49 -11.14 -14.80 -27.86
N LEU A 50 -12.20 -15.51 -27.47
CA LEU A 50 -12.82 -15.37 -26.15
C LEU A 50 -11.85 -15.79 -25.04
N ASP A 51 -11.15 -16.92 -25.19
CA ASP A 51 -10.16 -17.39 -24.24
C ASP A 51 -9.02 -16.38 -24.06
N ASN A 52 -8.51 -15.82 -25.17
CA ASN A 52 -7.47 -14.80 -25.12
C ASN A 52 -7.93 -13.54 -24.38
N MET A 53 -9.15 -13.08 -24.66
CA MET A 53 -9.73 -11.92 -24.02
C MET A 53 -9.93 -12.16 -22.51
N ASN A 54 -10.49 -13.31 -22.13
CA ASN A 54 -10.71 -13.69 -20.73
C ASN A 54 -9.39 -13.79 -19.96
N PHE A 55 -8.36 -14.39 -20.59
CA PHE A 55 -7.01 -14.42 -20.03
C PHE A 55 -6.45 -13.01 -19.82
N ARG A 56 -6.52 -12.14 -20.83
CA ARG A 56 -6.01 -10.76 -20.73
C ARG A 56 -6.74 -9.94 -19.68
N TRP A 57 -8.06 -10.10 -19.57
CA TRP A 57 -8.87 -9.43 -18.55
C TRP A 57 -8.50 -9.87 -17.13
N SER A 58 -8.38 -11.18 -16.91
CA SER A 58 -7.94 -11.76 -15.65
C SER A 58 -6.54 -11.26 -15.25
N GLU A 59 -5.59 -11.28 -16.19
CA GLU A 59 -4.24 -10.79 -15.95
C GLU A 59 -4.18 -9.29 -15.66
N LEU A 60 -4.98 -8.48 -16.35
CA LEU A 60 -5.09 -7.04 -16.07
C LEU A 60 -5.58 -6.79 -14.64
N ARG A 61 -6.67 -7.44 -14.25
CA ARG A 61 -7.24 -7.34 -12.89
C ARG A 61 -6.22 -7.76 -11.83
N LYS A 62 -5.57 -8.92 -12.04
CA LYS A 62 -4.54 -9.44 -11.13
C LYS A 62 -3.37 -8.47 -10.97
N LYS A 63 -2.84 -7.92 -12.08
CA LYS A 63 -1.75 -6.95 -12.04
C LYS A 63 -2.15 -5.67 -11.31
N SER A 64 -3.35 -5.16 -11.56
CA SER A 64 -3.87 -3.97 -10.87
C SER A 64 -3.95 -4.17 -9.35
N LEU A 65 -4.47 -5.32 -8.90
CA LEU A 65 -4.54 -5.67 -7.48
C LEU A 65 -3.16 -5.81 -6.84
N ASN A 66 -2.22 -6.45 -7.52
CA ASN A 66 -0.84 -6.61 -7.03
C ASN A 66 -0.16 -5.24 -6.86
N ILE A 67 -0.31 -4.34 -7.82
CA ILE A 67 0.27 -2.99 -7.72
C ILE A 67 -0.32 -2.25 -6.51
N ARG A 68 -1.64 -2.31 -6.29
CA ARG A 68 -2.26 -1.71 -5.10
C ARG A 68 -1.69 -2.28 -3.81
N SER A 69 -1.66 -3.59 -3.67
CA SER A 69 -1.15 -4.25 -2.46
C SER A 69 0.29 -3.85 -2.15
N HIS A 70 1.16 -3.78 -3.17
CA HIS A 70 2.53 -3.31 -2.98
C HIS A 70 2.61 -1.83 -2.55
N LEU A 71 1.77 -0.96 -3.10
CA LEU A 71 1.73 0.45 -2.72
C LEU A 71 1.20 0.65 -1.30
N GLU A 72 0.17 -0.11 -0.90
CA GLU A 72 -0.38 -0.10 0.47
C GLU A 72 0.68 -0.55 1.48
N ALA A 73 1.34 -1.69 1.21
CA ALA A 73 2.42 -2.19 2.06
C ALA A 73 3.57 -1.17 2.19
N SER A 74 3.97 -0.53 1.09
CA SER A 74 5.00 0.52 1.13
C SER A 74 4.53 1.76 1.91
N SER A 75 3.29 2.19 1.73
CA SER A 75 2.70 3.31 2.47
C SER A 75 2.68 3.05 3.98
N ASP A 76 2.32 1.83 4.39
CA ASP A 76 2.31 1.43 5.79
C ASP A 76 3.72 1.44 6.40
N GLN A 77 4.73 1.00 5.67
CA GLN A 77 6.12 1.07 6.11
C GLN A 77 6.57 2.52 6.33
N TRP A 78 6.28 3.42 5.38
CA TRP A 78 6.59 4.85 5.51
C TRP A 78 5.86 5.49 6.68
N ARG A 79 4.58 5.14 6.89
CA ARG A 79 3.80 5.63 8.03
C ARG A 79 4.41 5.21 9.35
N ARG A 80 4.81 3.94 9.50
CA ARG A 80 5.46 3.43 10.71
C ARG A 80 6.77 4.16 10.99
N LEU A 81 7.62 4.31 9.98
CA LEU A 81 8.88 5.06 10.12
C LEU A 81 8.63 6.51 10.55
N HIS A 82 7.65 7.18 9.94
CA HIS A 82 7.30 8.54 10.29
C HIS A 82 6.88 8.67 11.76
N LEU A 83 6.00 7.78 12.24
CA LEU A 83 5.57 7.76 13.64
C LEU A 83 6.74 7.52 14.60
N SER A 84 7.61 6.54 14.31
CA SER A 84 8.80 6.28 15.14
C SER A 84 9.76 7.46 15.19
N LEU A 85 9.92 8.21 14.09
CA LEU A 85 10.73 9.43 14.06
C LEU A 85 10.08 10.55 14.88
N GLN A 86 8.76 10.70 14.82
CA GLN A 86 8.03 11.69 15.64
C GLN A 86 8.17 11.38 17.14
N GLU A 87 8.04 10.11 17.52
CA GLU A 87 8.24 9.65 18.91
C GLU A 87 9.67 9.94 19.39
N LEU A 88 10.68 9.63 18.56
CA LEU A 88 12.08 9.90 18.89
C LEU A 88 12.35 11.41 19.04
N LEU A 89 11.82 12.24 18.14
CA LEU A 89 11.97 13.69 18.22
C LEU A 89 11.33 14.25 19.48
N ALA A 90 10.12 13.81 19.82
CA ALA A 90 9.44 14.22 21.05
C ALA A 90 10.23 13.80 22.30
N TRP A 91 10.79 12.58 22.29
CA TRP A 91 11.65 12.10 23.37
C TRP A 91 12.94 12.92 23.50
N LEU A 92 13.60 13.24 22.38
CA LEU A 92 14.80 14.07 22.38
C LEU A 92 14.52 15.47 22.94
N GLN A 93 13.41 16.09 22.53
CA GLN A 93 12.98 17.39 23.06
C GLN A 93 12.74 17.34 24.56
N LEU A 94 12.04 16.30 25.05
CA LEU A 94 11.83 16.09 26.48
C LEU A 94 13.16 15.97 27.24
N LYS A 95 14.11 15.17 26.72
CA LYS A 95 15.42 14.99 27.34
C LYS A 95 16.28 16.24 27.29
N GLU A 96 16.22 17.00 26.22
CA GLU A 96 16.91 18.29 26.12
C GLU A 96 16.37 19.29 27.15
N ASP A 97 15.05 19.35 27.34
CA ASP A 97 14.42 20.19 28.35
C ASP A 97 14.74 19.74 29.79
N GLU A 98 14.77 18.43 30.04
CA GLU A 98 15.20 17.87 31.33
C GLU A 98 16.65 18.27 31.63
N LEU A 99 17.57 18.11 30.68
CA LEU A 99 18.98 18.47 30.82
C LEU A 99 19.17 19.97 31.05
N LYS A 100 18.44 20.83 30.32
CA LYS A 100 18.50 22.30 30.51
C LYS A 100 18.03 22.74 31.90
N ARG A 101 17.15 21.96 32.55
CA ARG A 101 16.65 22.24 33.90
C ARG A 101 17.56 21.71 35.01
N GLN A 102 18.59 20.92 34.69
CA GLN A 102 19.50 20.40 35.70
C GLN A 102 20.33 21.54 36.31
N ALA A 103 20.43 21.54 37.64
CA ALA A 103 21.30 22.45 38.36
C ALA A 103 22.79 22.17 38.01
N PRO A 104 23.68 23.18 38.07
CA PRO A 104 25.11 22.97 37.91
C PRO A 104 25.62 21.89 38.89
N ILE A 105 26.69 21.20 38.51
CA ILE A 105 27.29 20.14 39.33
C ILE A 105 27.64 20.74 40.71
N GLY A 106 27.08 20.15 41.77
CA GLY A 106 27.32 20.64 43.13
C GLY A 106 28.76 20.36 43.57
N GLY A 107 29.37 21.29 44.30
CA GLY A 107 30.75 21.13 44.80
C GLY A 107 30.86 20.28 46.06
N ASP A 108 29.75 20.04 46.77
CA ASP A 108 29.69 19.28 48.01
C ASP A 108 29.18 17.85 47.81
N LEU A 109 29.72 16.92 48.60
CA LEU A 109 29.45 15.47 48.52
C LEU A 109 27.95 15.11 48.53
N PRO A 110 27.08 15.72 49.37
CA PRO A 110 25.64 15.45 49.34
C PRO A 110 24.97 15.81 48.01
N THR A 111 25.35 16.93 47.41
CA THR A 111 24.78 17.39 46.13
C THR A 111 25.22 16.50 44.98
N VAL A 112 26.49 16.06 44.98
CA VAL A 112 27.02 15.09 44.00
C VAL A 112 26.33 13.73 44.14
N GLN A 113 26.11 13.25 45.37
CA GLN A 113 25.44 11.97 45.61
C GLN A 113 23.99 11.99 45.08
N LYS A 114 23.25 13.07 45.37
CA LYS A 114 21.89 13.27 44.87
C LYS A 114 21.82 13.36 43.34
N GLN A 115 22.79 14.01 42.70
CA GLN A 115 22.91 14.03 41.24
C GLN A 115 23.22 12.63 40.68
N ASN A 116 24.12 11.86 41.29
CA ASN A 116 24.42 10.49 40.86
C ASN A 116 23.19 9.58 40.91
N ASP A 117 22.43 9.63 42.01
CA ASP A 117 21.21 8.84 42.18
C ASP A 117 20.12 9.23 41.16
N THR A 118 20.04 10.50 40.77
CA THR A 118 19.10 10.99 39.75
C THR A 118 19.44 10.49 38.34
N HIS A 119 20.72 10.22 38.06
CA HIS A 119 21.22 9.82 36.72
C HIS A 119 21.41 8.29 36.55
N ARG A 120 21.19 7.48 37.60
CA ARG A 120 21.41 6.02 37.57
C ARG A 120 20.31 5.20 36.87
N VAL A 121 19.34 5.84 36.19
CA VAL A 121 18.24 5.15 35.48
C VAL A 121 18.62 4.85 34.04
#